data_AF-A0A3M1XIH2-F1
#
_entry.id   AF-A0A3M1XIH2-F1
#
_cell.length_a   1.000
_cell.length_b   1.000
_cell.length_c   1.000
_cell.angle_alpha   90.00
_cell.angle_beta   90.00
_cell.angle_gamma   90.00
#
_symmetry.space_group_name_H-M   'P 1'
#
loop_
_entity.id
_entity.type
_entity.pdbx_description
1 polymer ?
#
loop_
_entity_poly.entity_id
_entity_poly.type
_entity_poly.pdbx_seq_one_letter_code
_entity_poly.pdbx_strand_id
1 'polypeptide(L)'
;MERMMGLSEPVDFIEDRDLSWGARLRQFPAMLALGARMLWRFAHLDRKGDDFQAYFAQTYATFDRVHLHELDLSQLLAELRRADQELLQHWETPIVNDFYVMIFNGRVARRLQAAGLPPDLQNRLLAGEPGIESTAPTHFLMDLAAQVRADAALRAAWEAYTDAQLHRLLARDFPAFHASCQTYLDRYGDRCMGELKLESVSLRQDPSFMYAMIRAYLPRPELTADHLGAREQVMRQEAEAEARAALSRRGWRQLRRDLRRWRAGVRQRENMRLARTRVFGLHRDLYLEIGRQLAKAGVLNM
;
A
#
# COMPACT_ATOMS: atom_id res chain seq x y z
N MET A 1 -14.91 -15.62 -3.98
CA MET A 1 -14.17 -14.94 -2.90
C MET A 1 -12.79 -15.58 -2.74
N GLU A 2 -12.69 -16.91 -2.84
CA GLU A 2 -11.45 -17.68 -2.63
C GLU A 2 -10.31 -17.26 -3.57
N ARG A 3 -10.56 -17.10 -4.88
CA ARG A 3 -9.54 -16.62 -5.83
C ARG A 3 -8.95 -15.23 -5.52
N MET A 4 -9.70 -14.36 -4.84
CA MET A 4 -9.18 -13.05 -4.40
C MET A 4 -8.47 -13.12 -3.04
N MET A 5 -8.73 -14.17 -2.25
CA MET A 5 -8.00 -14.48 -1.03
C MET A 5 -6.76 -15.35 -1.29
N GLY A 6 -6.44 -15.64 -2.57
CA GLY A 6 -5.27 -16.45 -2.96
C GLY A 6 -5.45 -17.95 -2.79
N LEU A 7 -6.68 -18.42 -2.56
CA LEU A 7 -6.99 -19.84 -2.38
C LEU A 7 -7.31 -20.48 -3.74
N SER A 8 -6.60 -21.57 -4.05
CA SER A 8 -6.84 -22.42 -5.23
C SER A 8 -7.96 -23.42 -5.02
N GLU A 9 -8.24 -23.78 -3.77
CA GLU A 9 -9.26 -24.76 -3.37
C GLU A 9 -10.25 -24.12 -2.38
N PRO A 10 -11.55 -24.47 -2.47
CA PRO A 10 -12.54 -24.06 -1.50
C PRO A 10 -12.24 -24.67 -0.14
N VAL A 11 -12.55 -23.94 0.93
CA VAL A 11 -12.32 -24.40 2.31
C VAL A 11 -13.52 -25.25 2.73
N ASP A 12 -13.30 -26.54 2.97
CA ASP A 12 -14.34 -27.54 3.33
C ASP A 12 -15.12 -27.24 4.64
N PHE A 13 -14.71 -26.24 5.43
CA PHE A 13 -15.32 -25.92 6.73
C PHE A 13 -16.61 -25.07 6.64
N ILE A 14 -17.08 -24.74 5.45
CA ILE A 14 -18.33 -23.97 5.29
C ILE A 14 -19.45 -24.95 4.92
N GLU A 15 -20.16 -25.45 5.93
CA GLU A 15 -21.45 -26.12 5.71
C GLU A 15 -22.47 -25.10 5.22
N ASP A 16 -22.90 -25.22 3.96
CA ASP A 16 -23.99 -24.42 3.42
C ASP A 16 -25.29 -24.72 4.18
N ARG A 17 -25.79 -23.74 4.93
CA ARG A 17 -27.08 -23.84 5.60
C ARG A 17 -28.22 -23.66 4.59
N ASP A 18 -28.88 -24.76 4.23
CA ASP A 18 -30.12 -24.73 3.45
C ASP A 18 -31.28 -24.15 4.26
N LEU A 19 -31.47 -22.84 4.15
CA LEU A 19 -32.58 -22.13 4.79
C LEU A 19 -33.90 -22.45 4.07
N SER A 20 -34.92 -22.86 4.83
CA SER A 20 -36.30 -23.02 4.35
C SER A 20 -36.87 -21.69 3.84
N TRP A 21 -37.86 -21.77 2.94
CA TRP A 21 -38.50 -20.59 2.34
C TRP A 21 -39.03 -19.58 3.37
N GLY A 22 -39.60 -20.07 4.47
CA GLY A 22 -40.08 -19.22 5.58
C GLY A 22 -38.95 -18.55 6.37
N ALA A 23 -37.81 -19.23 6.55
CA ALA A 23 -36.63 -18.65 7.19
C ALA A 23 -35.98 -17.57 6.31
N ARG A 24 -35.94 -17.78 4.99
CA ARG A 24 -35.46 -16.77 4.02
C ARG A 24 -36.31 -15.50 4.06
N LEU A 25 -37.65 -15.62 4.12
CA LEU A 25 -38.54 -14.45 4.18
C LEU A 25 -38.39 -13.68 5.50
N ARG A 26 -38.18 -14.36 6.62
CA ARG A 26 -37.91 -13.72 7.93
C ARG A 26 -36.57 -12.98 7.96
N GLN A 27 -35.55 -13.49 7.27
CA GLN A 27 -34.23 -12.86 7.19
C GLN A 27 -34.17 -11.73 6.14
N PHE A 28 -35.10 -11.71 5.19
CA PHE A 28 -35.09 -10.76 4.08
C PHE A 28 -35.01 -9.28 4.51
N PRO A 29 -35.78 -8.78 5.51
CA PRO A 29 -35.66 -7.39 5.96
C PRO A 29 -34.28 -7.07 6.52
N ALA A 30 -33.68 -8.00 7.28
CA ALA A 30 -32.34 -7.82 7.84
C ALA A 30 -31.26 -7.79 6.75
N MET A 31 -31.35 -8.69 5.75
CA MET A 31 -30.46 -8.70 4.59
C MET A 31 -30.62 -7.44 3.74
N LEU A 32 -31.86 -6.98 3.54
CA LEU A 32 -32.14 -5.73 2.82
C LEU A 32 -31.56 -4.53 3.56
N ALA A 33 -31.76 -4.45 4.88
CA ALA A 33 -31.19 -3.38 5.70
C ALA A 33 -29.66 -3.40 5.68
N LEU A 34 -29.02 -4.58 5.73
CA LEU A 34 -27.57 -4.73 5.60
C LEU A 34 -27.09 -4.29 4.22
N GLY A 35 -27.78 -4.73 3.15
CA GLY A 35 -27.49 -4.34 1.78
C GLY A 35 -27.62 -2.83 1.58
N ALA A 36 -28.68 -2.22 2.10
CA ALA A 36 -28.89 -0.77 2.05
C ALA A 36 -27.78 -0.01 2.80
N ARG A 37 -27.38 -0.47 3.98
CA ARG A 37 -26.24 0.08 4.74
C ARG A 37 -24.93 -0.03 3.95
N MET A 38 -24.64 -1.19 3.36
CA MET A 38 -23.46 -1.38 2.51
C MET A 38 -23.48 -0.45 1.30
N LEU A 39 -24.60 -0.33 0.60
CA LEU A 39 -24.75 0.57 -0.54
C LEU A 39 -24.56 2.04 -0.13
N TRP A 40 -25.10 2.44 1.02
CA TRP A 40 -24.88 3.78 1.57
C TRP A 40 -23.40 4.02 1.86
N ARG A 41 -22.70 3.05 2.46
CA ARG A 41 -21.25 3.14 2.72
C ARG A 41 -20.45 3.22 1.43
N PHE A 42 -20.79 2.43 0.42
CA PHE A 42 -20.17 2.49 -0.90
C PHE A 42 -20.37 3.84 -1.58
N ALA A 43 -21.55 4.45 -1.42
CA ALA A 43 -21.83 5.77 -1.97
C ALA A 43 -21.00 6.88 -1.30
N HIS A 44 -20.53 6.68 -0.08
CA HIS A 44 -19.71 7.62 0.68
C HIS A 44 -18.25 7.16 0.85
N LEU A 45 -17.81 6.16 0.07
CA LEU A 45 -16.53 5.49 0.30
C LEU A 45 -15.34 6.42 0.12
N ASP A 46 -15.37 7.30 -0.89
CA ASP A 46 -14.30 8.26 -1.15
C ASP A 46 -14.12 9.18 0.06
N ARG A 47 -15.20 9.85 0.49
CA ARG A 47 -15.18 10.71 1.68
C ARG A 47 -14.75 9.97 2.94
N LYS A 48 -15.27 8.76 3.17
CA LYS A 48 -14.89 7.95 4.34
C LYS A 48 -13.42 7.53 4.29
N GLY A 49 -12.90 7.31 3.10
CA GLY A 49 -11.49 7.05 2.86
C GLY A 49 -10.62 8.25 3.20
N ASP A 50 -11.02 9.45 2.76
CA ASP A 50 -10.33 10.70 3.08
C ASP A 50 -10.39 11.02 4.58
N ASP A 51 -11.57 10.86 5.20
CA ASP A 51 -11.76 11.01 6.65
C ASP A 51 -10.82 10.06 7.42
N PHE A 52 -10.71 8.80 6.98
CA PHE A 52 -9.80 7.81 7.58
C PHE A 52 -8.33 8.23 7.44
N GLN A 53 -7.91 8.71 6.26
CA GLN A 53 -6.53 9.14 6.05
C GLN A 53 -6.18 10.37 6.86
N ALA A 54 -7.10 11.34 6.96
CA ALA A 54 -6.91 12.53 7.78
C ALA A 54 -6.80 12.17 9.27
N TYR A 55 -7.71 11.33 9.77
CA TYR A 55 -7.65 10.80 11.13
C TYR A 55 -6.32 10.08 11.39
N PHE A 56 -5.96 9.14 10.51
CA PHE A 56 -4.72 8.40 10.61
C PHE A 56 -3.51 9.33 10.63
N ALA A 57 -3.41 10.27 9.69
CA ALA A 57 -2.28 11.20 9.61
C ALA A 57 -2.18 12.08 10.86
N GLN A 58 -3.30 12.59 11.36
CA GLN A 58 -3.34 13.41 12.57
C GLN A 58 -2.89 12.61 13.80
N THR A 59 -3.50 11.44 14.04
CA THR A 59 -3.16 10.58 15.17
C THR A 59 -1.73 10.08 15.07
N TYR A 60 -1.30 9.61 13.90
CA TYR A 60 0.05 9.10 13.71
C TYR A 60 1.13 10.16 13.96
N ALA A 61 0.87 11.43 13.59
CA ALA A 61 1.80 12.54 13.85
C ALA A 61 2.00 12.85 15.33
N THR A 62 1.13 12.36 16.22
CA THR A 62 1.27 12.54 17.67
C THR A 62 2.24 11.54 18.33
N PHE A 63 2.72 10.53 17.59
CA PHE A 63 3.71 9.58 18.09
C PHE A 63 5.12 10.07 17.76
N ASP A 64 5.89 10.38 18.79
CA ASP A 64 7.28 10.81 18.64
C ASP A 64 8.21 9.60 18.48
N ARG A 65 8.33 9.12 17.24
CA ARG A 65 9.20 7.99 16.91
C ARG A 65 10.68 8.28 17.14
N VAL A 66 11.10 9.54 17.05
CA VAL A 66 12.52 9.92 17.14
C VAL A 66 13.02 9.79 18.57
N HIS A 67 12.20 10.18 19.54
CA HIS A 67 12.58 10.21 20.95
C HIS A 67 12.09 9.00 21.75
N LEU A 68 11.69 7.89 21.10
CA LEU A 68 11.31 6.66 21.81
C LEU A 68 12.42 6.15 22.74
N HIS A 69 13.68 6.34 22.35
CA HIS A 69 14.86 5.93 23.12
C HIS A 69 15.05 6.69 24.44
N GLU A 70 14.34 7.80 24.64
CA GLU A 70 14.35 8.59 25.86
C GLU A 70 13.32 8.09 26.89
N LEU A 71 12.38 7.23 26.46
CA LEU A 71 11.30 6.72 27.29
C LEU A 71 11.75 5.52 28.13
N ASP A 72 11.22 5.43 29.35
CA ASP A 72 11.35 4.23 30.17
C ASP A 72 10.39 3.11 29.73
N LEU A 73 10.58 1.89 30.27
CA LEU A 73 9.78 0.73 29.91
C LEU A 73 8.27 0.94 30.15
N SER A 74 7.89 1.63 31.23
CA SER A 74 6.48 1.87 31.55
C SER A 74 5.83 2.84 30.56
N GLN A 75 6.57 3.86 30.14
CA GLN A 75 6.18 4.84 29.14
C GLN A 75 6.06 4.18 27.76
N LEU A 76 7.02 3.35 27.36
CA LEU A 76 6.96 2.60 26.09
C LEU A 76 5.75 1.66 26.03
N LEU A 77 5.44 0.97 27.13
CA LEU A 77 4.24 0.12 27.20
C LEU A 77 2.94 0.95 27.16
N ALA A 78 2.95 2.18 27.68
CA ALA A 78 1.83 3.09 27.56
C ALA A 78 1.63 3.57 26.12
N GLU A 79 2.71 3.92 25.43
CA GLU A 79 2.68 4.30 24.01
C GLU A 79 2.24 3.14 23.11
N LEU A 80 2.66 1.91 23.40
CA LEU A 80 2.17 0.71 22.69
C LEU A 80 0.65 0.54 22.84
N ARG A 81 0.12 0.62 24.07
CA ARG A 81 -1.33 0.55 24.31
C ARG A 81 -2.09 1.69 23.63
N ARG A 82 -1.51 2.89 23.60
CA ARG A 82 -2.09 4.05 22.90
C ARG A 82 -2.13 3.80 21.40
N ALA A 83 -1.05 3.27 20.81
CA ALA A 83 -1.01 2.89 19.40
C ALA A 83 -2.07 1.83 19.06
N ASP A 84 -2.25 0.82 19.92
CA ASP A 84 -3.31 -0.19 19.75
C ASP A 84 -4.71 0.46 19.75
N GLN A 85 -4.99 1.36 20.70
CA GLN A 85 -6.30 1.98 20.85
C GLN A 85 -6.62 2.95 19.73
N GLU A 86 -5.68 3.85 19.40
CA GLU A 86 -5.94 4.97 18.48
C GLU A 86 -5.69 4.59 17.02
N LEU A 87 -4.81 3.62 16.73
CA LEU A 87 -4.46 3.26 15.35
C LEU A 87 -5.05 1.92 14.89
N LEU A 88 -5.29 0.94 15.77
CA LEU A 88 -5.79 -0.39 15.37
C LEU A 88 -7.31 -0.58 15.48
N GLN A 89 -8.05 0.31 16.13
CA GLN A 89 -9.51 0.12 16.32
C GLN A 89 -10.37 0.65 15.16
N HIS A 90 -9.81 1.45 14.26
CA HIS A 90 -10.58 2.21 13.25
C HIS A 90 -10.43 1.69 11.79
N TRP A 91 -10.39 0.36 11.59
CA TRP A 91 -10.17 -0.26 10.27
C TRP A 91 -11.44 -0.64 9.48
N GLU A 92 -12.62 -0.19 9.91
CA GLU A 92 -13.87 -0.48 9.21
C GLU A 92 -13.89 0.00 7.76
N THR A 93 -13.43 1.23 7.50
CA THR A 93 -13.42 1.82 6.14
C THR A 93 -12.55 1.00 5.17
N PRO A 94 -11.30 0.61 5.52
CA PRO A 94 -10.50 -0.34 4.75
C PRO A 94 -11.24 -1.64 4.39
N ILE A 95 -11.91 -2.26 5.36
CA ILE A 95 -12.65 -3.52 5.15
C ILE A 95 -13.80 -3.31 4.15
N VAL A 96 -14.57 -2.24 4.30
CA VAL A 96 -15.66 -1.89 3.37
C VAL A 96 -15.11 -1.62 1.96
N ASN A 97 -13.96 -0.96 1.87
CA ASN A 97 -13.29 -0.71 0.59
C ASN A 97 -12.85 -2.02 -0.09
N ASP A 98 -12.32 -2.99 0.64
CA ASP A 98 -11.95 -4.30 0.07
C ASP A 98 -13.17 -5.01 -0.57
N PHE A 99 -14.34 -4.98 0.09
CA PHE A 99 -15.58 -5.50 -0.51
C PHE A 99 -15.98 -4.73 -1.77
N TYR A 100 -15.85 -3.40 -1.74
CA TYR A 100 -16.14 -2.55 -2.89
C TYR A 100 -15.24 -2.90 -4.09
N VAL A 101 -13.92 -3.00 -3.87
CA VAL A 101 -12.94 -3.39 -4.89
C VAL A 101 -13.25 -4.79 -5.42
N MET A 102 -13.56 -5.76 -4.55
CA MET A 102 -13.92 -7.11 -4.97
C MET A 102 -15.16 -7.14 -5.88
N ILE A 103 -16.20 -6.38 -5.54
CA ILE A 103 -17.43 -6.30 -6.34
C ILE A 103 -17.13 -5.74 -7.74
N PHE A 104 -16.41 -4.62 -7.83
CA PHE A 104 -16.14 -3.99 -9.13
C PHE A 104 -15.12 -4.77 -9.96
N ASN A 105 -14.11 -5.37 -9.32
CA ASN A 105 -13.21 -6.34 -9.95
C ASN A 105 -14.00 -7.47 -10.63
N GLY A 106 -14.89 -8.13 -9.88
CA GLY A 106 -15.72 -9.21 -10.41
C GLY A 106 -16.76 -8.77 -11.46
N ARG A 107 -17.23 -7.52 -11.42
CA ARG A 107 -18.11 -6.96 -12.47
C ARG A 107 -17.34 -6.70 -13.77
N VAL A 108 -16.15 -6.10 -13.67
CA VAL A 108 -15.28 -5.84 -14.82
C VAL A 108 -14.87 -7.16 -15.46
N ALA A 109 -14.33 -8.10 -14.69
CA ALA A 109 -13.92 -9.42 -15.17
C ALA A 109 -15.04 -10.13 -15.95
N ARG A 110 -16.25 -10.24 -15.37
CA ARG A 110 -17.40 -10.89 -16.03
C ARG A 110 -17.81 -10.22 -17.34
N ARG A 111 -17.74 -8.89 -17.41
CA ARG A 111 -18.06 -8.15 -18.64
C ARG A 111 -17.04 -8.39 -19.74
N LEU A 112 -15.76 -8.37 -19.40
CA LEU A 112 -14.68 -8.62 -20.35
C LEU A 112 -14.76 -10.06 -20.87
N GLN A 113 -14.95 -11.03 -19.96
CA GLN A 113 -15.14 -12.43 -20.32
C GLN A 113 -16.36 -12.66 -21.21
N ALA A 114 -17.51 -12.04 -20.89
CA ALA A 114 -18.72 -12.14 -21.71
C ALA A 114 -18.57 -11.52 -23.11
N ALA A 115 -17.57 -10.64 -23.30
CA ALA A 115 -17.22 -10.05 -24.59
C ALA A 115 -16.11 -10.82 -25.32
N GLY A 116 -15.64 -11.96 -24.78
CA GLY A 116 -14.55 -12.74 -25.36
C GLY A 116 -13.17 -12.08 -25.27
N LEU A 117 -13.01 -11.07 -24.41
CA LEU A 117 -11.74 -10.35 -24.24
C LEU A 117 -10.78 -11.12 -23.32
N PRO A 118 -9.46 -11.01 -23.54
CA PRO A 118 -8.49 -11.81 -22.81
C PRO A 118 -8.35 -11.33 -21.35
N PRO A 119 -8.00 -12.22 -20.41
CA PRO A 119 -7.93 -11.88 -18.98
C PRO A 119 -6.91 -10.79 -18.63
N ASP A 120 -5.79 -10.71 -19.35
CA ASP A 120 -4.73 -9.71 -19.11
C ASP A 120 -5.18 -8.27 -19.41
N LEU A 121 -6.19 -8.10 -20.27
CA LEU A 121 -6.77 -6.80 -20.59
C LEU A 121 -7.27 -6.08 -19.33
N GLN A 122 -7.77 -6.84 -18.35
CA GLN A 122 -8.21 -6.30 -17.07
C GLN A 122 -7.07 -5.58 -16.32
N ASN A 123 -5.85 -6.14 -16.34
CA ASN A 123 -4.69 -5.55 -15.70
C ASN A 123 -4.22 -4.30 -16.47
N ARG A 124 -4.20 -4.36 -17.80
CA ARG A 124 -3.88 -3.20 -18.66
C ARG A 124 -4.87 -2.05 -18.45
N LEU A 125 -6.15 -2.36 -18.19
CA LEU A 125 -7.18 -1.36 -17.84
C LEU A 125 -6.96 -0.71 -16.47
N LEU A 126 -6.13 -1.27 -15.57
CA LEU A 126 -5.73 -0.62 -14.32
C LEU A 126 -4.41 0.15 -14.41
N ALA A 127 -3.64 -0.01 -15.50
CA ALA A 127 -2.34 0.62 -15.64
C ALA A 127 -2.43 2.16 -15.57
N GLY A 128 -1.43 2.79 -14.94
CA GLY A 128 -1.28 4.24 -14.96
C GLY A 128 -2.38 5.01 -14.24
N GLU A 129 -3.01 4.40 -13.24
CA GLU A 129 -3.98 5.10 -12.41
C GLU A 129 -3.27 6.13 -11.50
N PRO A 130 -3.56 7.42 -11.64
CA PRO A 130 -2.87 8.46 -10.87
C PRO A 130 -3.25 8.40 -9.39
N GLY A 131 -2.28 8.74 -8.53
CA GLY A 131 -2.49 8.83 -7.08
C GLY A 131 -2.55 7.47 -6.37
N ILE A 132 -2.07 6.40 -7.02
CA ILE A 132 -1.75 5.15 -6.33
C ILE A 132 -0.40 5.35 -5.63
N GLU A 133 -0.40 5.40 -4.30
CA GLU A 133 0.81 5.61 -3.50
C GLU A 133 1.89 4.54 -3.71
N SER A 134 1.52 3.34 -4.18
CA SER A 134 2.47 2.22 -4.35
C SER A 134 3.52 2.44 -5.46
N THR A 135 3.30 3.35 -6.40
CA THR A 135 4.29 3.71 -7.44
C THR A 135 5.20 4.88 -7.03
N ALA A 136 4.79 5.67 -6.04
CA ALA A 136 5.54 6.83 -5.57
C ALA A 136 6.95 6.50 -5.05
N PRO A 137 7.19 5.41 -4.28
CA PRO A 137 8.53 5.02 -3.87
C PRO A 137 9.45 4.76 -5.07
N THR A 138 8.95 4.07 -6.09
CA THR A 138 9.73 3.73 -7.29
C THR A 138 10.15 5.00 -8.04
N HIS A 139 9.22 5.95 -8.22
CA HIS A 139 9.52 7.24 -8.85
C HIS A 139 10.58 8.02 -8.05
N PHE A 140 10.44 8.07 -6.72
CA PHE A 140 11.39 8.75 -5.85
C PHE A 140 12.81 8.14 -6.00
N LEU A 141 12.92 6.81 -6.03
CA LEU A 141 14.22 6.15 -6.23
C LEU A 141 14.82 6.44 -7.62
N MET A 142 14.00 6.53 -8.67
CA MET A 142 14.45 6.92 -10.01
C MET A 142 14.97 8.37 -10.03
N ASP A 143 14.31 9.27 -9.31
CA ASP A 143 14.74 10.67 -9.18
C ASP A 143 16.05 10.79 -8.41
N LEU A 144 16.23 10.02 -7.33
CA LEU A 144 17.50 9.93 -6.62
C LEU A 144 18.61 9.37 -7.52
N ALA A 145 18.32 8.34 -8.32
CA ALA A 145 19.27 7.80 -9.29
C ALA A 145 19.64 8.83 -10.38
N ALA A 146 18.69 9.66 -10.81
CA ALA A 146 18.96 10.75 -11.74
C ALA A 146 19.90 11.81 -11.14
N GLN A 147 19.69 12.18 -9.87
CA GLN A 147 20.60 13.08 -9.14
C GLN A 147 22.00 12.50 -9.03
N VAL A 148 22.12 11.20 -8.68
CA VAL A 148 23.42 10.52 -8.65
C VAL A 148 24.08 10.59 -10.03
N ARG A 149 23.38 10.26 -11.12
CA ARG A 149 23.95 10.32 -12.48
C ARG A 149 24.45 11.71 -12.88
N ALA A 150 23.76 12.76 -12.44
CA ALA A 150 24.09 14.14 -12.78
C ALA A 150 25.35 14.67 -12.06
N ASP A 151 25.75 14.04 -10.95
CA ASP A 151 26.89 14.47 -10.13
C ASP A 151 28.05 13.46 -10.22
N ALA A 152 29.23 13.93 -10.65
CA ALA A 152 30.41 13.07 -10.79
C ALA A 152 30.93 12.54 -9.45
N ALA A 153 30.86 13.32 -8.38
CA ALA A 153 31.31 12.93 -7.06
C ALA A 153 30.36 11.91 -6.42
N LEU A 154 29.04 12.08 -6.60
CA LEU A 154 28.06 11.05 -6.18
C LEU A 154 28.25 9.75 -6.96
N ARG A 155 28.47 9.79 -8.29
CA ARG A 155 28.78 8.57 -9.05
C ARG A 155 30.01 7.85 -8.52
N ALA A 156 31.10 8.58 -8.30
CA ALA A 156 32.32 8.02 -7.75
C ALA A 156 32.08 7.38 -6.37
N ALA A 157 31.22 7.97 -5.53
CA ALA A 157 30.82 7.38 -4.25
C ALA A 157 30.09 6.04 -4.44
N TRP A 158 29.15 5.94 -5.38
CA TRP A 158 28.50 4.66 -5.68
C TRP A 158 29.49 3.62 -6.22
N GLU A 159 30.46 4.01 -7.05
CA GLU A 159 31.47 3.09 -7.59
C GLU A 159 32.45 2.58 -6.51
N ALA A 160 32.82 3.44 -5.55
CA ALA A 160 33.85 3.14 -4.57
C ALA A 160 33.35 2.43 -3.30
N TYR A 161 32.08 2.56 -2.94
CA TYR A 161 31.54 2.09 -1.66
C TYR A 161 30.40 1.07 -1.83
N THR A 162 30.31 0.17 -0.85
CA THR A 162 29.19 -0.79 -0.77
C THR A 162 27.90 -0.13 -0.28
N ASP A 163 26.76 -0.77 -0.54
CA ASP A 163 25.45 -0.22 -0.18
C ASP A 163 25.26 -0.02 1.34
N ALA A 164 25.91 -0.86 2.16
CA ALA A 164 25.93 -0.72 3.61
C ALA A 164 26.82 0.46 4.10
N GLN A 165 27.79 0.90 3.29
CA GLN A 165 28.68 2.02 3.62
C GLN A 165 28.10 3.36 3.17
N LEU A 166 27.31 3.37 2.08
CA LEU A 166 26.78 4.58 1.47
C LEU A 166 25.99 5.46 2.45
N HIS A 167 25.21 4.87 3.35
CA HIS A 167 24.42 5.66 4.31
C HIS A 167 25.26 6.65 5.12
N ARG A 168 26.31 6.14 5.78
CA ARG A 168 27.20 6.94 6.64
C ARG A 168 28.06 7.90 5.82
N LEU A 169 28.54 7.46 4.65
CA LEU A 169 29.32 8.30 3.75
C LEU A 169 28.51 9.51 3.29
N LEU A 170 27.29 9.29 2.79
CA LEU A 170 26.44 10.35 2.26
C LEU A 170 26.03 11.34 3.35
N ALA A 171 25.78 10.87 4.57
CA ALA A 171 25.51 11.74 5.71
C ALA A 171 26.65 12.73 6.00
N ARG A 172 27.90 12.29 5.82
CA ARG A 172 29.10 13.11 6.09
C ARG A 172 29.47 14.00 4.91
N ASP A 173 29.52 13.44 3.71
CA ASP A 173 30.17 14.06 2.54
C ASP A 173 29.15 14.69 1.57
N PHE A 174 27.89 14.26 1.61
CA PHE A 174 26.82 14.71 0.71
C PHE A 174 25.51 15.01 1.47
N PRO A 175 25.52 15.92 2.46
CA PRO A 175 24.40 16.12 3.39
C PRO A 175 23.09 16.50 2.69
N ALA A 176 23.15 17.26 1.58
CA ALA A 176 21.97 17.62 0.79
C ALA A 176 21.32 16.40 0.13
N PHE A 177 22.13 15.51 -0.48
CA PHE A 177 21.62 14.27 -1.06
C PHE A 177 21.12 13.31 0.03
N HIS A 178 21.85 13.21 1.15
CA HIS A 178 21.43 12.41 2.29
C HIS A 178 20.09 12.88 2.87
N ALA A 179 19.80 14.18 2.91
CA ALA A 179 18.49 14.69 3.32
C ALA A 179 17.35 14.21 2.39
N SER A 180 17.60 14.11 1.07
CA SER A 180 16.65 13.51 0.12
C SER A 180 16.45 12.01 0.40
N CYS A 181 17.51 11.27 0.75
CA CYS A 181 17.39 9.89 1.20
C CYS A 181 16.58 9.77 2.50
N GLN A 182 16.80 10.65 3.47
CA GLN A 182 16.04 10.64 4.72
C GLN A 182 14.56 10.94 4.47
N THR A 183 14.24 11.86 3.55
CA THR A 183 12.86 12.10 3.12
C THR A 183 12.20 10.83 2.55
N TYR A 184 12.96 10.02 1.79
CA TYR A 184 12.47 8.73 1.31
C TYR A 184 12.23 7.75 2.46
N LEU A 185 13.19 7.61 3.38
CA LEU A 185 13.08 6.72 4.54
C LEU A 185 11.96 7.13 5.50
N ASP A 186 11.69 8.43 5.64
CA ASP A 186 10.59 8.90 6.48
C ASP A 186 9.22 8.53 5.91
N ARG A 187 9.07 8.60 4.59
CA ARG A 187 7.82 8.26 3.91
C ARG A 187 7.64 6.76 3.70
N TYR A 188 8.71 6.04 3.36
CA TYR A 188 8.67 4.67 2.85
C TYR A 188 9.58 3.70 3.60
N GLY A 189 10.26 4.14 4.65
CA GLY A 189 11.19 3.33 5.44
C GLY A 189 10.54 2.15 6.16
N ASP A 190 9.23 2.22 6.40
CA ASP A 190 8.49 1.12 7.05
C ASP A 190 8.18 -0.05 6.10
N ARG A 191 8.47 0.11 4.80
CA ARG A 191 8.27 -0.94 3.79
C ARG A 191 9.38 -2.00 3.88
N CYS A 192 9.01 -3.26 3.68
CA CYS A 192 9.89 -4.42 3.62
C CYS A 192 9.17 -5.63 3.04
N MET A 193 9.91 -6.70 2.76
CA MET A 193 9.27 -7.99 2.48
C MET A 193 8.60 -8.50 3.76
N GLY A 194 7.28 -8.72 3.71
CA GLY A 194 6.52 -9.07 4.90
C GLY A 194 6.21 -7.88 5.80
N GLU A 195 5.72 -6.76 5.25
CA GLU A 195 5.42 -5.52 5.99
C GLU A 195 4.60 -5.70 7.28
N LEU A 196 3.74 -6.73 7.34
CA LEU A 196 2.87 -7.07 8.47
C LEU A 196 3.49 -8.05 9.48
N LYS A 197 4.78 -8.35 9.33
CA LYS A 197 5.57 -9.19 10.24
C LYS A 197 6.48 -8.29 11.06
N LEU A 198 6.28 -8.24 12.37
CA LEU A 198 7.06 -7.36 13.25
C LEU A 198 8.55 -7.74 13.24
N GLU A 199 8.87 -9.00 12.99
CA GLU A 199 10.24 -9.55 12.92
C GLU A 199 11.01 -9.19 11.64
N SER A 200 10.34 -8.64 10.62
CA SER A 200 11.00 -8.31 9.34
C SER A 200 11.79 -7.00 9.45
N VAL A 201 13.00 -6.99 8.88
CA VAL A 201 13.87 -5.80 8.86
C VAL A 201 13.33 -4.78 7.85
N SER A 202 13.03 -3.58 8.33
CA SER A 202 12.51 -2.48 7.49
C SER A 202 13.63 -1.66 6.85
N LEU A 203 13.30 -0.89 5.80
CA LEU A 203 14.25 0.05 5.18
C LEU A 203 14.73 1.14 6.14
N ARG A 204 13.92 1.48 7.15
CA ARG A 204 14.32 2.40 8.22
C ARG A 204 15.41 1.82 9.10
N GLN A 205 15.39 0.50 9.32
CA GLN A 205 16.37 -0.22 10.13
C GLN A 205 17.64 -0.52 9.34
N ASP A 206 17.50 -0.96 8.10
CA ASP A 206 18.59 -1.16 7.16
C ASP A 206 18.29 -0.51 5.81
N PRO A 207 18.87 0.68 5.53
CA PRO A 207 18.66 1.38 4.27
C PRO A 207 19.51 0.81 3.12
N SER A 208 20.33 -0.22 3.34
CA SER A 208 21.20 -0.79 2.30
C SER A 208 20.44 -1.19 1.04
N PHE A 209 19.24 -1.77 1.19
CA PHE A 209 18.40 -2.14 0.06
C PHE A 209 17.96 -0.93 -0.79
N MET A 210 17.68 0.22 -0.16
CA MET A 210 17.35 1.45 -0.89
C MET A 210 18.53 1.87 -1.78
N TYR A 211 19.76 1.84 -1.25
CA TYR A 211 20.96 2.18 -2.02
C TYR A 211 21.24 1.19 -3.14
N ALA A 212 21.01 -0.11 -2.91
CA ALA A 212 21.09 -1.16 -3.92
C ALA A 212 20.10 -0.91 -5.07
N MET A 213 18.87 -0.47 -4.75
CA MET A 213 17.87 -0.11 -5.77
C MET A 213 18.29 1.11 -6.59
N ILE A 214 18.82 2.16 -5.96
CA ILE A 214 19.36 3.33 -6.66
C ILE A 214 20.48 2.90 -7.62
N ARG A 215 21.41 2.06 -7.13
CA ARG A 215 22.51 1.49 -7.92
C ARG A 215 21.99 0.74 -9.15
N ALA A 216 20.95 -0.07 -9.00
CA ALA A 216 20.35 -0.82 -10.09
C ALA A 216 19.71 0.08 -11.17
N TYR A 217 19.30 1.30 -10.82
CA TYR A 217 18.79 2.29 -11.77
C TYR A 217 19.87 3.13 -12.45
N LEU A 218 21.09 3.21 -11.91
CA LEU A 218 22.18 3.99 -12.52
C LEU A 218 22.49 3.62 -13.97
N PRO A 219 22.60 2.32 -14.38
CA PRO A 219 22.91 1.97 -15.76
C PRO A 219 21.73 2.12 -16.73
N ARG A 220 20.56 2.57 -16.26
CA ARG A 220 19.31 2.61 -17.02
C ARG A 220 18.73 4.03 -17.07
N PRO A 221 19.36 4.98 -17.80
CA PRO A 221 18.90 6.36 -17.87
C PRO A 221 17.51 6.52 -18.49
N GLU A 222 17.05 5.55 -19.27
CA GLU A 222 15.71 5.50 -19.86
C GLU A 222 14.59 5.21 -18.84
N LEU A 223 14.93 4.65 -17.68
CA LEU A 223 13.98 4.40 -16.61
C LEU A 223 13.76 5.67 -15.77
N THR A 224 12.88 6.54 -16.27
CA THR A 224 12.38 7.71 -15.52
C THR A 224 10.92 7.52 -15.13
N ALA A 225 10.49 8.27 -14.10
CA ALA A 225 9.10 8.32 -13.69
C ALA A 225 8.17 8.74 -14.85
N ASP A 226 8.60 9.71 -15.66
CA ASP A 226 7.85 10.20 -16.82
C ASP A 226 7.69 9.11 -17.90
N HIS A 227 8.76 8.39 -18.23
CA HIS A 227 8.70 7.30 -19.22
C HIS A 227 7.82 6.16 -18.74
N LEU A 228 7.88 5.80 -17.45
CA LEU A 228 7.01 4.78 -16.88
C LEU A 228 5.55 5.21 -16.94
N GLY A 229 5.23 6.42 -16.47
CA GLY A 229 3.88 6.96 -16.49
C GLY A 229 3.30 7.08 -17.90
N ALA A 230 4.10 7.52 -18.88
CA ALA A 230 3.70 7.58 -20.28
C ALA A 230 3.39 6.20 -20.85
N ARG A 231 4.26 5.21 -20.60
CA ARG A 231 4.07 3.82 -21.03
C ARG A 231 2.81 3.20 -20.44
N GLU A 232 2.55 3.43 -19.15
CA GLU A 232 1.33 2.96 -18.49
C GLU A 232 0.07 3.63 -19.05
N GLN A 233 0.12 4.93 -19.36
CA GLN A 233 -0.99 5.63 -20.01
C GLN A 233 -1.30 5.05 -21.39
N VAL A 234 -0.28 4.82 -22.22
CA VAL A 234 -0.45 4.22 -23.56
C VAL A 234 -1.07 2.83 -23.43
N MET A 235 -0.53 1.99 -22.54
CA MET A 235 -1.06 0.65 -22.28
C MET A 235 -2.55 0.69 -21.89
N ARG A 236 -2.96 1.65 -21.07
CA ARG A 236 -4.36 1.85 -20.69
C ARG A 236 -5.22 2.31 -21.86
N GLN A 237 -4.74 3.28 -22.65
CA GLN A 237 -5.49 3.81 -23.79
C GLN A 237 -5.75 2.73 -24.85
N GLU A 238 -4.75 1.91 -25.15
CA GLU A 238 -4.89 0.75 -26.03
C GLU A 238 -5.91 -0.25 -25.50
N ALA A 239 -5.83 -0.59 -24.21
CA ALA A 239 -6.78 -1.51 -23.58
C ALA A 239 -8.21 -0.97 -23.57
N GLU A 240 -8.39 0.34 -23.36
CA GLU A 240 -9.70 1.00 -23.46
C GLU A 240 -10.23 1.00 -24.90
N ALA A 241 -9.36 1.18 -25.91
CA ALA A 241 -9.74 1.12 -27.31
C ALA A 241 -10.17 -0.30 -27.73
N GLU A 242 -9.42 -1.32 -27.31
CA GLU A 242 -9.71 -2.74 -27.53
C GLU A 242 -11.08 -3.12 -26.92
N ALA A 243 -11.30 -2.76 -25.65
CA ALA A 243 -12.57 -3.01 -24.98
C ALA A 243 -13.74 -2.25 -25.64
N ARG A 244 -13.51 -1.02 -26.12
CA ARG A 244 -14.52 -0.21 -26.80
C ARG A 244 -14.90 -0.79 -28.17
N ALA A 245 -13.96 -1.39 -28.88
CA ALA A 245 -14.21 -2.02 -30.18
C ALA A 245 -15.06 -3.31 -30.03
N ALA A 246 -14.82 -4.10 -28.98
CA ALA A 246 -15.53 -5.35 -28.74
C ALA A 246 -16.93 -5.18 -28.10
N LEU A 247 -17.21 -4.03 -27.47
CA LEU A 247 -18.45 -3.82 -26.71
C LEU A 247 -19.47 -2.94 -27.44
N SER A 248 -20.76 -3.26 -27.27
CA SER A 248 -21.84 -2.35 -27.68
C SER A 248 -21.73 -0.98 -26.97
N ARG A 249 -22.32 0.07 -27.55
CA ARG A 249 -22.35 1.42 -26.93
C ARG A 249 -22.85 1.40 -25.48
N ARG A 250 -23.86 0.56 -25.19
CA ARG A 250 -24.39 0.36 -23.83
C ARG A 250 -23.41 -0.41 -22.95
N GLY A 251 -22.79 -1.48 -23.47
CA GLY A 251 -21.77 -2.27 -22.77
C GLY A 251 -20.56 -1.42 -22.36
N TRP A 252 -20.01 -0.65 -23.30
CA TRP A 252 -18.90 0.28 -23.07
C TRP A 252 -19.23 1.32 -21.98
N ARG A 253 -20.40 1.96 -22.06
CA ARG A 253 -20.82 2.94 -21.02
C ARG A 253 -20.86 2.34 -19.62
N GLN A 254 -21.34 1.11 -19.52
CA GLN A 254 -21.41 0.42 -18.24
C GLN A 254 -20.04 -0.05 -17.76
N LEU A 255 -19.20 -0.60 -18.64
CA LEU A 255 -17.81 -0.96 -18.31
C LEU A 255 -17.07 0.28 -17.81
N ARG A 256 -17.13 1.41 -18.53
CA ARG A 256 -16.47 2.65 -18.13
C ARG A 256 -16.91 3.15 -16.75
N ARG A 257 -18.19 3.01 -16.41
CA ARG A 257 -18.70 3.35 -15.07
C ARG A 257 -18.12 2.41 -14.01
N ASP A 258 -18.11 1.11 -14.29
CA ASP A 258 -17.59 0.11 -13.36
C ASP A 258 -16.05 0.26 -13.21
N LEU A 259 -15.32 0.59 -14.27
CA LEU A 259 -13.88 0.90 -14.26
C LEU A 259 -13.56 2.13 -13.41
N ARG A 260 -14.30 3.24 -13.57
CA ARG A 260 -14.11 4.44 -12.74
C ARG A 260 -14.23 4.12 -11.25
N ARG A 261 -15.25 3.34 -10.89
CA ARG A 261 -15.48 2.90 -9.52
C ARG A 261 -14.38 1.97 -9.03
N TRP A 262 -13.99 1.00 -9.85
CA TRP A 262 -12.94 0.05 -9.52
C TRP A 262 -11.60 0.75 -9.27
N ARG A 263 -11.19 1.64 -10.17
CA ARG A 263 -9.96 2.45 -10.09
C ARG A 263 -9.94 3.32 -8.83
N ALA A 264 -11.01 4.05 -8.56
CA ALA A 264 -11.14 4.84 -7.33
C ALA A 264 -11.02 3.97 -6.07
N GLY A 265 -11.68 2.79 -6.07
CA GLY A 265 -11.60 1.82 -4.99
C GLY A 265 -10.17 1.31 -4.76
N VAL A 266 -9.48 0.89 -5.83
CA VAL A 266 -8.09 0.41 -5.78
C VAL A 266 -7.14 1.49 -5.27
N ARG A 267 -7.29 2.73 -5.76
CA ARG A 267 -6.49 3.87 -5.27
C ARG A 267 -6.65 4.05 -3.76
N GLN A 268 -7.89 4.10 -3.29
CA GLN A 268 -8.16 4.27 -1.85
C GLN A 268 -7.63 3.09 -1.04
N ARG A 269 -7.77 1.86 -1.56
CA ARG A 269 -7.23 0.65 -0.94
C ARG A 269 -5.73 0.73 -0.71
N GLU A 270 -4.97 1.08 -1.74
CA GLU A 270 -3.51 1.16 -1.68
C GLU A 270 -3.06 2.26 -0.71
N ASN A 271 -3.74 3.40 -0.69
CA ASN A 271 -3.45 4.48 0.26
C ASN A 271 -3.68 4.01 1.71
N MET A 272 -4.79 3.33 1.99
CA MET A 272 -5.08 2.82 3.35
C MET A 272 -4.17 1.65 3.74
N ARG A 273 -3.70 0.88 2.76
CA ARG A 273 -2.71 -0.17 2.97
C ARG A 273 -1.38 0.41 3.46
N LEU A 274 -0.94 1.55 2.92
CA LEU A 274 0.27 2.22 3.41
C LEU A 274 0.14 2.65 4.87
N ALA A 275 -1.03 3.20 5.26
CA ALA A 275 -1.30 3.53 6.66
C ALA A 275 -1.06 2.31 7.57
N ARG A 276 -1.51 1.12 7.14
CA ARG A 276 -1.31 -0.13 7.89
C ARG A 276 0.16 -0.46 8.04
N THR A 277 0.93 -0.36 6.95
CA THR A 277 2.38 -0.57 6.98
C THR A 277 3.07 0.37 7.97
N ARG A 278 2.67 1.64 8.04
CA ARG A 278 3.20 2.62 9.00
C ARG A 278 2.83 2.31 10.45
N VAL A 279 1.64 1.77 10.71
CA VAL A 279 1.26 1.27 12.04
C VAL A 279 2.20 0.15 12.48
N PHE A 280 2.41 -0.86 11.63
CA PHE A 280 3.35 -1.96 11.93
C PHE A 280 4.78 -1.44 12.09
N GLY A 281 5.19 -0.43 11.32
CA GLY A 281 6.44 0.31 11.49
C GLY A 281 6.60 0.88 12.90
N LEU A 282 5.61 1.62 13.39
CA LEU A 282 5.60 2.19 14.74
C LEU A 282 5.66 1.10 15.82
N HIS A 283 4.86 0.04 15.70
CA HIS A 283 4.88 -1.07 16.66
C HIS A 283 6.24 -1.74 16.72
N ARG A 284 6.87 -1.94 15.56
CA ARG A 284 8.22 -2.50 15.48
C ARG A 284 9.24 -1.63 16.22
N ASP A 285 9.20 -0.32 16.05
CA ASP A 285 10.10 0.59 16.77
C ASP A 285 9.89 0.53 18.28
N LEU A 286 8.62 0.52 18.73
CA LEU A 286 8.27 0.38 20.15
C LEU A 286 8.79 -0.94 20.72
N TYR A 287 8.56 -2.07 20.05
CA TYR A 287 9.03 -3.37 20.52
C TYR A 287 10.55 -3.47 20.55
N LEU A 288 11.24 -2.90 19.55
CA LEU A 288 12.70 -2.86 19.56
C LEU A 288 13.23 -2.03 20.73
N GLU A 289 12.62 -0.88 21.00
CA GLU A 289 13.06 -0.05 22.11
C GLU A 289 12.78 -0.69 23.47
N ILE A 290 11.62 -1.34 23.64
CA ILE A 290 11.33 -2.18 24.79
C ILE A 290 12.41 -3.26 24.97
N GLY A 291 12.80 -3.94 23.88
CA GLY A 291 13.89 -4.92 23.90
C GLY A 291 15.22 -4.33 24.36
N ARG A 292 15.58 -3.13 23.89
CA ARG A 292 16.80 -2.42 24.33
C ARG A 292 16.77 -2.08 25.81
N GLN A 293 15.64 -1.57 26.32
CA GLN A 293 15.49 -1.26 27.75
C GLN A 293 15.59 -2.51 28.62
N LEU A 294 14.97 -3.62 28.21
CA LEU A 294 15.06 -4.89 28.91
C LEU A 294 16.49 -5.46 28.92
N ALA A 295 17.22 -5.32 27.81
CA ALA A 295 18.62 -5.74 27.75
C ALA A 295 19.53 -4.86 28.62
N LYS A 296 19.30 -3.53 28.64
CA LYS A 296 19.98 -2.60 29.55
C LYS A 296 19.74 -2.95 31.02
N ALA A 297 18.55 -3.47 31.34
CA ALA A 297 18.20 -3.96 32.67
C ALA A 297 18.73 -5.39 32.97
N GLY A 298 19.42 -6.04 32.03
CA GLY A 298 19.96 -7.40 32.19
C GLY A 298 18.91 -8.51 32.14
N VAL A 299 17.69 -8.22 31.67
CA VAL A 299 16.59 -9.19 31.55
C VAL A 299 16.68 -9.98 30.24
N LEU A 300 17.20 -9.34 29.18
CA LEU A 300 17.44 -9.95 27.87
C LEU A 300 18.93 -9.90 27.51
N ASN A 301 19.40 -10.90 26.78
CA ASN A 301 20.71 -10.87 26.14
C ASN A 301 20.55 -10.24 24.74
N MET A 302 21.40 -9.27 24.39
CA MET A 302 21.51 -8.75 23.02
C MET A 302 22.48 -9.57 22.18
#